data_AF-A0A401SW10-F1
#
_entry.id   AF-A0A401SW10-F1
#
_cell.length_a   1.000
_cell.length_b   1.000
_cell.length_c   1.000
_cell.angle_alpha   90.00
_cell.angle_beta   90.00
_cell.angle_gamma   90.00
#
_symmetry.space_group_name_H-M   'P 1'
#
loop_
_entity.id
_entity.type
_entity.pdbx_description
1 polymer ?
#
loop_
_entity_poly.entity_id
_entity_poly.type
_entity_poly.pdbx_seq_one_letter_code
_entity_poly.pdbx_strand_id
1 'polypeptide(L)'
;MAPLRDRMTRYFRQLDTQLLALRQTARDQQHIRDQTKLQPHLSAQPIPSVDDKVLVRAAPDRPGFSRWWLGPHEIILTSDTCACVDMKGKGRWKQLSQLKPFP
;
A
#
# COMPACT_ATOMS: atom_id res chain seq x y z
N MET A 1 59.19 -1.39 2.95
CA MET A 1 58.37 -1.27 1.73
C MET A 1 57.20 -2.26 1.78
N ALA A 2 56.02 -1.85 2.27
CA ALA A 2 54.76 -2.57 2.01
C ALA A 2 53.54 -1.63 1.89
N PRO A 3 53.63 -0.48 1.17
CA PRO A 3 52.58 0.54 1.12
C PRO A 3 51.23 0.01 0.55
N LEU A 4 51.28 -1.06 -0.23
CA LEU A 4 50.08 -1.70 -0.80
C LEU A 4 49.27 -2.47 0.26
N ARG A 5 49.95 -3.18 1.18
CA ARG A 5 49.29 -3.98 2.22
C ARG A 5 48.54 -3.08 3.20
N ASP A 6 49.15 -1.98 3.65
CA ASP A 6 48.50 -1.01 4.53
C ASP A 6 47.32 -0.27 3.87
N ARG A 7 47.35 -0.11 2.55
CA ARG A 7 46.22 0.45 1.80
C ARG A 7 45.06 -0.55 1.71
N MET A 8 45.36 -1.82 1.45
CA MET A 8 44.35 -2.89 1.42
C MET A 8 43.71 -3.08 2.80
N THR A 9 44.48 -3.11 3.88
CA THR A 9 43.95 -3.27 5.24
C THR A 9 43.00 -2.13 5.62
N ARG A 10 43.33 -0.89 5.24
CA ARG A 10 42.43 0.27 5.44
C ARG A 10 41.15 0.14 4.61
N TYR A 11 41.26 -0.33 3.37
CA TYR A 11 40.11 -0.55 2.49
C TYR A 11 39.17 -1.64 3.03
N PHE A 12 39.70 -2.77 3.50
CA PHE A 12 38.89 -3.84 4.10
C PHE A 12 38.18 -3.36 5.36
N ARG A 13 38.87 -2.63 6.25
CA ARG A 13 38.23 -2.03 7.43
C ARG A 13 37.10 -1.07 7.07
N GLN A 14 37.27 -0.30 6.00
CA GLN A 14 36.25 0.63 5.52
C GLN A 14 35.03 -0.11 4.93
N LEU A 15 35.25 -1.21 4.22
CA LEU A 15 34.15 -2.05 3.73
C LEU A 15 33.39 -2.73 4.88
N ASP A 16 34.09 -3.23 5.89
CA ASP A 16 33.45 -3.86 7.05
C ASP A 16 32.56 -2.88 7.82
N THR A 17 33.02 -1.64 8.03
CA THR A 17 32.19 -0.62 8.70
C THR A 17 30.97 -0.24 7.87
N GLN A 18 31.12 -0.14 6.55
CA GLN A 18 29.99 0.11 5.64
C GLN A 18 28.98 -1.05 5.65
N LEU A 19 29.44 -2.30 5.65
CA LEU A 19 28.57 -3.48 5.74
C LEU A 19 27.83 -3.54 7.08
N LEU A 20 28.49 -3.21 8.18
CA LEU A 20 27.85 -3.13 9.49
C LEU A 20 26.76 -2.05 9.52
N ALA A 21 27.03 -0.87 8.97
CA ALA A 21 26.03 0.21 8.85
C ALA A 21 24.84 -0.19 7.97
N LEU A 22 25.08 -0.86 6.84
CA LEU A 22 24.02 -1.37 5.96
C LEU A 22 23.15 -2.42 6.66
N ARG A 23 23.75 -3.33 7.43
CA ARG A 23 22.98 -4.31 8.21
C ARG A 23 22.12 -3.65 9.27
N GLN A 24 22.64 -2.61 9.94
CA GLN A 24 21.89 -1.91 10.97
C GLN A 24 20.71 -1.15 10.37
N THR A 25 20.94 -0.39 9.30
CA THR A 25 19.87 0.33 8.59
C THR A 25 18.77 -0.62 8.06
N ALA A 26 19.14 -1.79 7.54
CA ALA A 26 18.16 -2.80 7.13
C ALA A 26 17.31 -3.32 8.30
N ARG A 27 17.91 -3.55 9.48
CA ARG A 27 17.19 -3.94 10.69
C ARG A 27 16.27 -2.83 11.19
N ASP A 28 16.75 -1.59 11.21
CA ASP A 28 15.97 -0.45 11.66
C ASP A 28 14.75 -0.22 10.73
N GLN A 29 14.93 -0.36 9.42
CA GLN A 29 13.83 -0.31 8.45
C GLN A 29 12.82 -1.44 8.65
N GLN A 30 13.29 -2.65 8.96
CA GLN A 30 12.41 -3.77 9.26
C GLN A 30 11.64 -3.55 10.57
N HIS A 31 12.31 -3.05 11.60
CA HIS A 31 11.69 -2.69 12.87
C HIS A 31 10.64 -1.58 12.71
N ILE A 32 10.91 -0.54 11.91
CA ILE A 32 9.94 0.50 11.57
C ILE A 32 8.73 -0.11 10.85
N ARG A 33 8.95 -1.04 9.91
CA ARG A 33 7.87 -1.74 9.20
C ARG A 33 7.03 -2.58 10.15
N ASP A 34 7.66 -3.28 11.09
CA ASP A 34 6.95 -4.14 12.03
C ASP A 34 6.18 -3.30 13.05
N GLN A 35 6.73 -2.16 13.49
CA GLN A 35 6.01 -1.17 14.31
C GLN A 35 4.87 -0.49 13.54
N THR A 36 5.04 -0.17 12.26
CA THR A 36 3.95 0.42 11.45
C THR A 36 2.88 -0.60 11.06
N LYS A 37 3.21 -1.89 10.97
CA LYS A 37 2.23 -2.99 10.86
C LYS A 37 1.46 -3.26 12.17
N LEU A 38 1.97 -2.78 13.31
CA LEU A 38 1.25 -2.74 14.58
C LEU A 38 0.33 -1.52 14.71
N GLN A 39 0.20 -0.66 13.67
CA GLN A 39 -0.97 0.21 13.60
C GLN A 39 -2.22 -0.67 13.62
N PRO A 40 -3.26 -0.28 14.37
CA PRO A 40 -4.49 -1.05 14.45
C PRO A 40 -4.95 -1.31 13.02
N HIS A 41 -5.16 -2.59 12.74
CA HIS A 41 -5.88 -3.13 11.61
C HIS A 41 -6.85 -2.06 11.12
N LEU A 42 -6.63 -1.53 9.91
CA LEU A 42 -7.61 -0.73 9.18
C LEU A 42 -8.96 -1.34 9.53
N SER A 43 -9.81 -0.59 10.24
CA SER A 43 -11.10 -1.10 10.71
C SER A 43 -11.67 -1.93 9.59
N ALA A 44 -11.93 -3.22 9.85
CA ALA A 44 -12.48 -4.11 8.84
C ALA A 44 -13.78 -3.45 8.41
N GLN A 45 -13.72 -2.71 7.29
CA GLN A 45 -14.90 -2.07 6.77
C GLN A 45 -15.84 -3.23 6.49
N PRO A 46 -17.08 -3.19 7.00
CA PRO A 46 -18.02 -4.27 6.77
C PRO A 46 -18.03 -4.55 5.28
N ILE A 47 -17.83 -5.82 4.91
CA ILE A 47 -17.88 -6.22 3.51
C ILE A 47 -19.28 -5.82 3.05
N PRO A 48 -19.39 -4.94 2.04
CA PRO A 48 -20.69 -4.48 1.61
C PRO A 48 -21.46 -5.68 1.05
N SER A 49 -22.77 -5.68 1.23
CA SER A 49 -23.66 -6.76 0.81
C SER A 49 -24.08 -6.58 -0.65
N VAL A 50 -24.63 -7.64 -1.24
CA VAL A 50 -25.35 -7.52 -2.52
C VAL A 50 -26.53 -6.56 -2.32
N ASP A 51 -26.83 -5.75 -3.34
CA ASP A 51 -27.85 -4.68 -3.35
C ASP A 51 -27.49 -3.43 -2.51
N ASP A 52 -26.35 -3.42 -1.81
CA ASP A 52 -25.87 -2.22 -1.13
C ASP A 52 -25.53 -1.11 -2.14
N LYS A 53 -25.90 0.12 -1.80
CA LYS A 53 -25.51 1.31 -2.55
C LYS A 53 -24.15 1.80 -2.10
N VAL A 54 -23.22 1.92 -3.05
CA VAL A 54 -21.87 2.40 -2.83
C VAL A 54 -21.49 3.53 -3.77
N LEU A 55 -20.59 4.37 -3.28
CA LEU A 55 -19.87 5.34 -4.06
C LEU A 55 -18.53 4.74 -4.51
N VAL A 56 -18.21 4.88 -5.79
CA VAL A 56 -16.98 4.40 -6.41
C VAL A 56 -15.99 5.56 -6.53
N ARG A 57 -14.75 5.33 -6.13
CA ARG A 57 -13.69 6.33 -6.23
C ARG A 57 -13.28 6.52 -7.70
N ALA A 58 -13.41 7.75 -8.20
CA ALA A 58 -12.88 8.13 -9.50
C ALA A 58 -11.35 8.21 -9.46
N ALA A 59 -10.69 7.71 -10.50
CA ALA A 59 -9.29 8.05 -10.75
C ALA A 59 -9.24 9.51 -11.23
N PRO A 60 -8.30 10.33 -10.73
CA PRO A 60 -8.16 11.68 -11.24
C PRO A 60 -7.60 11.64 -12.66
N ASP A 61 -8.27 12.32 -13.59
CA ASP A 61 -7.81 12.44 -14.98
C ASP A 61 -6.52 13.30 -15.11
N ARG A 62 -6.16 14.04 -14.05
CA ARG A 62 -4.93 14.86 -13.98
C ARG A 62 -4.27 14.78 -12.60
N PRO A 63 -2.94 14.71 -12.51
CA PRO A 63 -2.22 14.77 -11.23
C PRO A 63 -2.45 16.13 -10.57
N GLY A 64 -3.04 16.14 -9.37
CA GLY A 64 -3.27 17.34 -8.57
C GLY A 64 -4.73 17.66 -8.23
N PHE A 65 -5.71 16.97 -8.84
CA PHE A 65 -7.12 17.15 -8.47
C PHE A 65 -7.59 16.14 -7.40
N SER A 66 -8.51 16.60 -6.55
CA SER A 66 -9.07 15.85 -5.42
C SER A 66 -9.75 14.54 -5.87
N ARG A 67 -9.96 13.61 -4.93
CA ARG A 67 -10.61 12.30 -5.17
C ARG A 67 -12.12 12.48 -5.16
N TRP A 68 -12.78 12.22 -6.29
CA TRP A 68 -14.24 12.40 -6.40
C TRP A 68 -14.91 11.04 -6.24
N TRP A 69 -16.05 11.02 -5.55
CA TRP A 69 -16.84 9.81 -5.32
C TRP A 69 -18.01 9.81 -6.31
N LEU A 70 -18.13 8.76 -7.11
CA LEU A 70 -19.16 8.60 -8.14
C LEU A 70 -20.25 7.65 -7.64
N GLY A 71 -21.51 7.98 -7.86
CA GLY A 71 -22.64 7.12 -7.52
C GLY A 71 -23.83 7.91 -6.97
N PRO A 72 -24.82 7.22 -6.38
CA PRO A 72 -24.78 5.83 -5.90
C PRO A 72 -24.79 4.79 -7.02
N HIS A 73 -24.09 3.68 -6.79
CA HIS A 73 -24.10 2.48 -7.63
C HIS A 73 -24.43 1.25 -6.77
N GLU A 74 -25.06 0.26 -7.38
CA GLU A 74 -25.51 -0.95 -6.67
C GLU A 74 -24.47 -2.07 -6.80
N ILE A 75 -24.29 -2.84 -5.73
CA ILE A 75 -23.43 -4.02 -5.74
C ILE A 75 -24.20 -5.22 -6.27
N ILE A 76 -23.66 -5.85 -7.31
CA ILE A 76 -24.24 -7.06 -7.90
C ILE A 76 -23.64 -8.30 -7.24
N LEU A 77 -22.33 -8.28 -6.95
CA LEU A 77 -21.59 -9.41 -6.37
C LEU A 77 -20.47 -8.91 -5.45
N THR A 78 -20.19 -9.67 -4.40
CA THR A 78 -19.09 -9.40 -3.47
C THR A 78 -18.13 -10.56 -3.36
N SER A 79 -16.87 -10.23 -3.09
CA SER A 79 -15.76 -11.12 -2.81
C SER A 79 -14.96 -10.53 -1.63
N ASP A 80 -14.05 -11.31 -1.08
CA ASP A 80 -13.29 -10.96 0.14
C ASP A 80 -12.51 -9.63 0.01
N THR A 81 -12.12 -9.25 -1.22
CA THR A 81 -11.27 -8.07 -1.47
C THR A 81 -11.81 -7.10 -2.52
N CYS A 82 -12.89 -7.47 -3.22
CA CYS A 82 -13.48 -6.67 -4.29
C CYS A 82 -14.99 -6.87 -4.38
N ALA A 83 -15.67 -5.92 -5.01
CA ALA A 83 -17.08 -6.04 -5.34
C ALA A 83 -17.31 -5.68 -6.81
N CYS A 84 -18.28 -6.35 -7.43
CA CYS A 84 -18.79 -6.04 -8.75
C CYS A 84 -19.93 -5.04 -8.58
N VAL A 85 -19.75 -3.85 -9.16
CA VAL A 85 -20.68 -2.74 -9.04
C VAL A 85 -21.36 -2.50 -10.39
N ASP A 86 -22.68 -2.29 -10.40
CA ASP A 86 -23.38 -1.88 -11.60
C ASP A 86 -23.09 -0.41 -11.93
N MET A 87 -22.32 -0.20 -12.99
CA MET A 87 -22.05 1.13 -13.52
C MET A 87 -22.69 1.26 -14.91
N LYS A 88 -23.90 1.84 -14.94
CA LYS A 88 -24.69 2.09 -16.17
C LYS A 88 -25.05 0.79 -16.92
N GLY A 89 -25.55 -0.23 -16.21
CA GLY A 89 -25.92 -1.53 -16.78
C GLY A 89 -24.72 -2.40 -17.16
N LYS A 90 -23.55 -2.14 -16.57
CA LYS A 90 -22.32 -2.91 -16.79
C LYS A 90 -21.64 -3.18 -15.46
N GLY A 91 -21.49 -4.46 -15.14
CA GLY A 91 -20.72 -4.91 -13.98
C GLY A 91 -19.25 -4.53 -14.10
N ARG A 92 -18.74 -3.80 -13.10
CA ARG A 92 -17.34 -3.38 -12.99
C ARG A 92 -16.79 -3.83 -11.65
N TRP A 93 -15.70 -4.60 -11.69
CA TRP A 93 -14.97 -5.00 -10.50
C TRP A 93 -14.19 -3.81 -9.92
N LYS A 94 -14.36 -3.57 -8.63
CA LYS A 94 -13.67 -2.53 -7.86
C LYS A 94 -13.14 -3.12 -6.56
N GLN A 95 -11.93 -2.70 -6.18
CA GLN A 95 -11.36 -3.07 -4.89
C GLN A 95 -12.18 -2.40 -3.78
N LEU A 96 -12.38 -3.08 -2.65
CA LEU A 96 -13.17 -2.53 -1.53
C LEU A 96 -12.62 -1.17 -1.04
N SER A 97 -11.30 -0.94 -1.11
CA SER A 97 -10.65 0.34 -0.78
C SER A 97 -11.02 1.51 -1.71
N GLN A 98 -11.65 1.21 -2.85
CA GLN A 98 -12.15 2.19 -3.82
C GLN A 98 -13.66 2.40 -3.68
N LEU A 99 -14.31 1.73 -2.73
CA LEU A 99 -15.73 1.84 -2.47
C LEU A 99 -15.96 2.55 -1.14
N LYS A 100 -17.07 3.27 -1.06
CA LYS A 100 -17.54 3.89 0.19
C LYS A 100 -19.05 3.66 0.29
N PRO A 101 -19.59 3.24 1.44
CA PRO A 101 -21.03 3.10 1.61
C PRO A 101 -21.75 4.43 1.34
N PHE A 102 -22.89 4.35 0.65
CA PHE A 102 -23.80 5.48 0.45
C PHE A 102 -24.81 5.52 1.62
N PRO A 103 -25.00 6.67 2.28
CA PRO A 103 -25.94 6.81 3.40
C PRO A 103 -27.41 6.74 2.98
#